data_AF-A0A8X7PXN5-F1
#
_entry.id   AF-A0A8X7PXN5-F1
#
_cell.length_a   1.000
_cell.length_b   1.000
_cell.length_c   1.000
_cell.angle_alpha   90.00
_cell.angle_beta   90.00
_cell.angle_gamma   90.00
#
_symmetry.space_group_name_H-M   'P 1'
#
loop_
_entity.id
_entity.type
_entity.pdbx_description
1 polymer ?
#
loop_
_entity_poly.entity_id
_entity_poly.type
_entity_poly.pdbx_seq_one_letter_code
_entity_poly.pdbx_strand_id
1 'polypeptide(L)' 'MEFRSDLYGGLSKVAELLGVGRVGMSHQAGSDSLVTSRVFMKMKERDCMDNYCGVLYGLGSVNIKKGKIK' A
#
# COMPACT_ATOMS: atom_id res chain seq x y z
N MET A 1 9.67 -5.49 11.91
CA MET A 1 8.50 -4.85 11.27
C MET A 1 7.56 -4.48 12.40
N GLU A 2 7.47 -3.20 12.73
CA GLU A 2 6.47 -2.77 13.73
C GLU A 2 5.11 -2.71 13.05
N PHE A 3 4.17 -3.52 13.55
CA PHE A 3 2.79 -3.48 13.08
C PHE A 3 2.08 -2.31 13.73
N ARG A 4 1.48 -1.46 12.89
CA ARG A 4 0.60 -0.38 13.35
C ARG A 4 -0.66 -1.00 13.94
N SER A 5 -0.90 -0.79 15.23
CA SER A 5 -2.08 -1.30 15.91
C SER A 5 -3.38 -0.67 15.39
N ASP A 6 -3.30 0.51 14.78
CA ASP A 6 -4.42 1.28 14.24
C ASP A 6 -4.73 1.00 12.75
N LEU A 7 -3.88 0.27 12.03
CA LEU A 7 -4.07 -0.04 10.60
C LEU A 7 -3.94 -1.55 10.34
N TYR A 8 -5.07 -2.21 10.10
CA TYR A 8 -5.14 -3.65 9.92
C TYR A 8 -6.23 -4.08 8.92
N GLY A 9 -6.13 -5.33 8.46
CA GLY A 9 -7.05 -5.92 7.50
C GLY A 9 -6.66 -5.67 6.04
N GLY A 10 -7.62 -5.90 5.14
CA GLY A 10 -7.44 -5.70 3.70
C GLY A 10 -7.56 -4.23 3.26
N LEU A 11 -7.27 -3.97 1.98
CA LEU A 11 -7.26 -2.62 1.40
C LEU A 11 -8.51 -1.80 1.70
N SER A 12 -9.71 -2.39 1.57
CA SER A 12 -10.96 -1.68 1.84
C SER A 12 -11.11 -1.28 3.31
N LYS A 13 -10.65 -2.10 4.26
CA LYS A 13 -10.71 -1.77 5.70
C LYS A 13 -9.70 -0.68 6.05
N VAL A 14 -8.49 -0.77 5.51
CA VAL A 14 -7.47 0.27 5.69
C VAL A 14 -7.93 1.60 5.08
N ALA A 15 -8.57 1.57 3.92
CA ALA A 15 -9.15 2.77 3.31
C ALA A 15 -10.23 3.40 4.21
N GLU A 16 -11.12 2.62 4.80
CA GLU A 16 -12.12 3.07 5.78
C GLU A 16 -11.45 3.75 7.00
N LEU A 17 -10.46 3.09 7.60
CA LEU A 17 -9.74 3.59 8.78
C LEU A 17 -8.99 4.91 8.50
N LEU A 18 -8.58 5.14 7.25
CA LEU A 18 -7.90 6.36 6.82
C LEU A 18 -8.86 7.40 6.20
N GLY A 19 -10.17 7.13 6.16
CA GLY A 19 -11.16 8.04 5.56
C GLY A 19 -11.01 8.20 4.04
N VAL A 20 -10.47 7.20 3.34
CA VAL A 20 -10.27 7.21 1.89
C VAL A 20 -11.48 6.61 1.19
N GLY A 21 -12.23 7.46 0.48
CA GLY A 21 -13.34 7.03 -0.36
C GLY A 21 -12.89 6.30 -1.64
N ARG A 22 -13.59 5.21 -1.98
CA ARG A 22 -13.42 4.47 -3.23
C ARG A 22 -14.14 5.15 -4.39
N VAL A 23 -13.52 5.12 -5.57
CA VAL A 23 -14.14 5.48 -6.85
C VAL A 23 -14.12 4.25 -7.76
N GLY A 24 -15.28 3.87 -8.31
CA GLY A 24 -15.45 2.63 -9.08
C GLY A 24 -15.77 1.40 -8.22
N MET A 25 -15.80 0.23 -8.86
CA MET A 25 -16.18 -1.03 -8.20
C MET A 25 -14.99 -1.73 -7.53
N SER A 26 -15.24 -2.37 -6.39
CA SER A 26 -14.25 -3.23 -5.72
C SER A 26 -13.86 -4.41 -6.62
N HIS A 27 -12.64 -4.92 -6.43
CA HIS A 27 -12.06 -6.05 -7.19
C HIS A 27 -11.77 -5.75 -8.67
N GLN A 28 -11.85 -4.48 -9.08
CA GLN A 28 -11.32 -4.02 -10.36
C GLN A 28 -9.95 -3.39 -10.16
N ALA A 29 -8.95 -3.87 -10.90
CA ALA A 29 -7.56 -3.40 -10.78
C ALA A 29 -7.43 -1.87 -10.92
N GLY A 30 -8.24 -1.23 -11.77
CA GLY A 30 -8.27 0.23 -11.91
C GLY A 30 -8.75 0.94 -10.65
N SER A 31 -9.88 0.52 -10.08
CA SER A 31 -10.40 1.11 -8.83
C SER A 31 -9.46 0.82 -7.65
N ASP A 32 -8.98 -0.41 -7.54
CA ASP A 32 -8.11 -0.83 -6.43
C ASP A 32 -6.74 -0.14 -6.46
N SER A 33 -6.15 0.09 -7.65
CA SER A 33 -4.88 0.83 -7.76
C SER A 33 -5.02 2.30 -7.35
N LEU A 34 -6.15 2.95 -7.68
CA LEU A 34 -6.43 4.32 -7.23
C LEU A 34 -6.61 4.38 -5.70
N VAL A 35 -7.36 3.44 -5.12
CA VAL A 35 -7.52 3.35 -3.66
C VAL A 35 -6.17 3.09 -2.97
N THR A 36 -5.39 2.16 -3.50
CA THR A 36 -4.04 1.84 -3.00
C THR A 36 -3.14 3.07 -3.00
N SER A 37 -3.12 3.84 -4.10
CA SER A 37 -2.31 5.06 -4.19
C SER A 37 -2.73 6.11 -3.16
N ARG A 38 -4.04 6.35 -3.00
CA ARG A 38 -4.57 7.31 -2.03
C ARG A 38 -4.29 6.91 -0.58
N VAL A 39 -4.47 5.63 -0.26
CA VAL A 39 -4.11 5.06 1.05
C VAL A 39 -2.61 5.25 1.32
N PHE A 40 -1.75 4.94 0.35
CA PHE A 40 -0.31 5.12 0.48
C PHE A 40 0.09 6.57 0.77
N MET A 41 -0.51 7.54 0.06
CA MET A 41 -0.23 8.96 0.32
C MET A 41 -0.63 9.38 1.74
N LYS A 42 -1.80 8.91 2.22
CA LYS A 42 -2.25 9.16 3.60
C LYS A 42 -1.34 8.53 4.65
N MET A 43 -0.79 7.35 4.37
CA MET A 43 0.20 6.72 5.24
C MET A 43 1.53 7.48 5.23
N LYS A 44 1.97 7.98 4.07
CA LYS A 44 3.22 8.75 3.92
C LYS A 44 3.19 10.09 4.65
N GLU A 45 2.02 10.69 4.83
CA GLU A 45 1.85 11.87 5.70
C GLU A 45 2.17 11.57 7.18
N ARG A 46 2.11 10.30 7.60
CA ARG A 46 2.28 9.88 9.00
C ARG A 46 3.64 9.28 9.31
N ASP A 47 4.40 8.81 8.31
CA ASP A 47 5.65 8.06 8.53
C ASP A 47 6.61 8.10 7.32
N CYS A 48 7.89 7.81 7.58
CA CYS A 48 8.92 7.67 6.55
C CYS A 48 8.88 6.28 5.91
N MET A 49 8.80 6.23 4.57
CA MET A 49 8.59 4.98 3.82
C MET A 49 9.89 4.27 3.39
N ASP A 50 11.06 4.88 3.63
CA ASP A 50 12.34 4.40 3.10
C ASP A 50 12.70 3.00 3.60
N ASN A 51 12.36 2.69 4.86
CA ASN A 51 12.60 1.38 5.48
C ASN A 51 11.75 0.24 4.89
N TYR A 52 10.73 0.57 4.08
CA TYR A 52 9.80 -0.41 3.51
C TYR A 52 10.02 -0.61 2.00
N CYS A 53 10.94 0.14 1.39
CA CYS A 53 11.22 0.02 -0.04
C CYS A 53 11.73 -1.39 -0.38
N GLY A 54 11.07 -2.03 -1.35
CA GLY A 54 11.43 -3.37 -1.80
C GLY A 54 11.07 -4.49 -0.83
N VAL A 55 10.26 -4.24 0.20
CA VAL A 55 9.76 -5.29 1.11
C VAL A 55 8.35 -5.69 0.71
N LEU A 56 8.12 -6.99 0.50
CA LEU A 56 6.80 -7.55 0.21
C LEU A 56 6.24 -8.27 1.44
N TYR A 57 4.99 -7.96 1.77
CA TYR A 57 4.30 -8.57 2.90
C TYR A 57 4.29 -10.10 2.79
N GLY A 58 4.67 -10.79 3.87
CA GLY A 58 4.76 -12.25 3.93
C GLY A 58 5.99 -12.87 3.26
N LEU A 59 6.80 -12.10 2.52
CA LEU A 59 7.97 -12.59 1.79
C LEU A 59 9.29 -11.88 2.14
N GLY A 60 9.23 -10.68 2.74
CA GLY A 60 10.42 -9.92 3.13
C GLY A 60 11.03 -9.11 1.98
N SER A 61 12.31 -8.75 2.09
CA SER A 61 13.01 -7.94 1.09
C SER A 61 13.16 -8.70 -0.24
N VAL A 62 12.61 -8.14 -1.30
CA VAL A 62 12.64 -8.69 -2.65
C VAL A 62 13.82 -8.07 -3.41
N ASN A 63 14.71 -8.92 -3.93
CA ASN A 63 15.85 -8.46 -4.72
C ASN A 63 15.38 -8.07 -6.12
N ILE A 64 15.02 -6.81 -6.31
CA ILE A 64 14.62 -6.29 -7.62
C ILE A 64 15.90 -6.18 -8.46
N LYS A 65 16.19 -7.21 -9.25
CA LYS A 65 17.15 -7.09 -10.35
C LYS A 65 16.62 -6.00 -11.27
N LYS A 66 17.27 -4.83 -11.28
CA LYS A 66 16.97 -3.76 -12.24
C LYS A 66 17.12 -4.36 -13.64
N GLY A 67 16.00 -4.67 -14.28
CA GLY A 67 16.00 -5.08 -15.67
C GLY A 67 16.65 -3.95 -16.47
N LYS A 68 17.79 -4.22 -17.11
CA LYS A 68 18.27 -3.35 -18.19
C LYS A 68 17.19 -3.42 -19.26
N ILE A 69 16.40 -2.35 -19.36
CA ILE A 69 15.62 -2.09 -20.57
C ILE A 69 16.67 -1.98 -21.67
N LYS A 70 16.68 -2.94 -22.60
CA LYS A 70 17.48 -2.84 -23.82
C LYS A 70 16.90 -1.76 -24.72
#